data_AF-A0A938WFU0-F1
#
_entry.id   AF-A0A938WFU0-F1
#
_cell.length_a   1.000
_cell.length_b   1.000
_cell.length_c   1.000
_cell.angle_alpha   90.00
_cell.angle_beta   90.00
_cell.angle_gamma   90.00
#
_symmetry.space_group_name_H-M   'P 1'
#
loop_
_entity.id
_entity.type
_entity.pdbx_description
1 polymer ?
#
loop_
_entity_poly.entity_id
_entity_poly.type
_entity_poly.pdbx_seq_one_letter_code
_entity_poly.pdbx_strand_id
1 'polypeptide(L)' 'MPHWPCWRAAPAARRFMDLLAQGASRPWQDALEELTGSRQMDTAALMAYFQPLLGWLEDRNRGHQCGW' A
#
# COMPACT_ATOMS: atom_id res chain seq x y z
N MET A 1 1.86 22.00 -25.30
CA MET A 1 2.33 21.31 -24.09
C MET A 1 1.40 20.12 -23.83
N PRO A 2 1.90 18.92 -23.54
CA PRO A 2 1.04 17.76 -23.35
C PRO A 2 0.24 17.97 -22.06
N HIS A 3 -1.09 17.92 -22.19
CA HIS A 3 -2.04 17.95 -21.10
C HIS A 3 -2.08 16.55 -20.48
N TRP A 4 -1.81 16.44 -19.19
CA TRP A 4 -1.91 15.17 -18.45
C TRP A 4 -3.12 15.20 -17.50
N PRO A 5 -4.33 14.78 -17.92
CA PRO A 5 -5.50 14.81 -17.06
C PRO A 5 -5.75 13.41 -16.47
N CYS A 6 -5.31 13.16 -15.23
CA CYS A 6 -5.87 12.06 -14.41
C CYS A 6 -5.45 12.09 -12.93
N TRP A 7 -4.32 12.71 -12.57
CA TRP A 7 -3.78 12.64 -11.20
C TRP A 7 -4.64 13.34 -10.13
N ARG A 8 -5.53 14.27 -10.54
CA ARG A 8 -6.30 15.10 -9.61
C ARG A 8 -7.68 14.54 -9.23
N ALA A 9 -8.15 13.47 -9.88
CA ALA A 9 -9.55 13.04 -9.77
C ALA A 9 -9.76 11.51 -9.67
N ALA A 10 -8.77 10.76 -9.17
CA ALA A 10 -8.96 9.34 -8.90
C ALA A 10 -9.80 9.15 -7.62
N PRO A 11 -10.85 8.29 -7.62
CA PRO A 11 -11.65 8.01 -6.42
C PRO A 11 -10.82 7.61 -5.19
N ALA A 12 -9.70 6.91 -5.40
CA ALA A 12 -8.76 6.55 -4.34
C ALA A 12 -8.07 7.76 -3.70
N ALA A 13 -7.66 8.75 -4.50
CA ALA A 13 -7.06 9.98 -4.00
C ALA A 13 -8.06 10.79 -3.16
N ARG A 14 -9.35 10.79 -3.54
CA ARG A 14 -10.39 11.47 -2.76
C ARG A 14 -10.55 10.84 -1.38
N ARG A 15 -10.71 9.51 -1.32
CA ARG A 15 -10.82 8.77 -0.05
C ARG A 15 -9.61 9.00 0.86
N PHE A 16 -8.41 8.99 0.29
CA PHE A 16 -7.18 9.25 1.02
C PHE A 16 -7.15 10.67 1.62
N MET A 17 -7.55 11.70 0.85
CA MET A 17 -7.63 13.07 1.36
C MET A 17 -8.69 13.24 2.45
N ASP A 18 -9.85 12.59 2.30
CA ASP A 18 -10.89 12.60 3.32
C ASP A 18 -10.40 11.95 4.63
N LEU A 19 -9.59 10.88 4.57
CA LEU A 19 -8.93 10.32 5.75
C LEU A 19 -7.92 11.30 6.35
N LEU A 20 -7.04 11.89 5.55
CA LEU A 20 -6.02 12.83 6.04
C LEU A 20 -6.64 14.04 6.76
N ALA A 21 -7.81 14.50 6.30
CA ALA A 21 -8.53 15.60 6.93
C ALA A 21 -9.04 15.27 8.35
N GLN A 22 -9.26 13.99 8.69
CA GLN A 22 -9.70 13.57 10.03
C GLN A 22 -8.59 13.70 11.08
N GLY A 23 -7.32 13.69 10.68
CA GLY A 23 -6.18 13.81 11.59
C GLY A 23 -6.20 12.79 12.73
N ALA A 24 -5.90 13.24 13.96
CA ALA A 24 -5.87 12.40 15.17
C ALA A 24 -7.19 12.40 15.96
N SER A 25 -8.32 12.77 15.34
CA SER A 25 -9.61 12.92 16.04
C SER A 25 -10.25 11.58 16.45
N ARG A 26 -9.83 10.46 15.87
CA ARG A 26 -10.36 9.11 16.11
C ARG A 26 -9.23 8.09 16.26
N PRO A 27 -9.49 6.91 16.86
CA PRO A 27 -8.53 5.80 16.84
C PRO A 27 -8.10 5.48 15.41
N TRP A 28 -6.81 5.26 15.20
CA TRP A 28 -6.24 5.06 13.87
C TRP A 28 -6.81 3.83 13.13
N GLN A 29 -7.29 2.81 13.86
CA GLN A 29 -7.91 1.62 13.28
C GLN A 29 -9.24 1.95 12.59
N ASP A 30 -9.99 2.91 13.10
CA ASP A 30 -11.26 3.34 12.50
C ASP A 30 -10.98 4.06 11.17
N ALA A 31 -9.98 4.94 11.16
CA ALA A 31 -9.54 5.60 9.95
C ALA A 31 -9.02 4.57 8.92
N LEU A 32 -8.24 3.58 9.37
CA LEU A 32 -7.75 2.49 8.51
C LEU A 32 -8.90 1.71 7.86
N GLU A 33 -9.92 1.35 8.64
CA GLU A 33 -11.08 0.59 8.16
C GLU A 33 -11.86 1.33 7.07
N GLU A 34 -11.96 2.66 7.15
CA GLU A 34 -12.60 3.47 6.10
C GLU A 34 -11.88 3.38 4.74
N LEU A 35 -10.57 3.15 4.74
CA LEU A 35 -9.78 2.97 3.51
C LEU A 35 -9.70 1.52 3.04
N THR A 36 -9.47 0.58 3.95
CA THR A 36 -9.12 -0.81 3.62
C THR A 36 -10.28 -1.79 3.78
N GLY A 37 -11.36 -1.37 4.46
CA GLY A 37 -12.45 -2.24 4.90
C GLY A 37 -12.10 -3.11 6.11
N SER A 38 -10.94 -2.90 6.74
CA SER A 38 -10.49 -3.67 7.91
C SER A 38 -9.79 -2.80 8.95
N ARG A 39 -10.08 -3.07 10.23
CA ARG A 39 -9.36 -2.47 11.37
C ARG A 39 -7.98 -3.08 11.61
N GLN A 40 -7.65 -4.18 10.94
CA GLN A 40 -6.38 -4.88 11.06
C GLN A 40 -5.40 -4.44 9.97
N MET A 41 -4.13 -4.31 10.33
CA MET A 41 -3.04 -4.06 9.39
C MET A 41 -2.85 -5.27 8.47
N ASP A 42 -2.85 -5.04 7.16
CA ASP A 42 -2.59 -6.07 6.14
C ASP A 42 -1.27 -5.79 5.42
N THR A 43 -0.40 -6.81 5.35
CA THR A 43 0.89 -6.75 4.66
C THR A 43 0.81 -7.16 3.19
N ALA A 44 -0.34 -7.62 2.70
CA ALA A 44 -0.53 -8.11 1.34
C ALA A 44 -0.16 -7.07 0.28
N ALA A 45 -0.51 -5.79 0.48
CA ALA A 45 -0.16 -4.71 -0.44
C ALA A 45 1.37 -4.50 -0.54
N LEU A 46 2.08 -4.62 0.59
CA LEU A 46 3.54 -4.52 0.63
C LEU A 46 4.19 -5.73 -0.07
N MET A 47 3.68 -6.93 0.17
CA MET A 47 4.14 -8.15 -0.51
C MET A 47 3.89 -8.07 -2.02
N ALA A 48 2.72 -7.59 -2.45
CA ALA A 48 2.40 -7.41 -3.87
C ALA A 48 3.34 -6.39 -4.55
N TYR A 49 3.73 -5.33 -3.85
CA TYR A 49 4.70 -4.36 -4.35
C TYR A 49 6.09 -4.99 -4.57
N PHE A 50 6.53 -5.88 -3.67
CA PHE A 50 7.85 -6.52 -3.74
C PHE A 50 7.88 -7.88 -4.45
N GLN A 51 6.74 -8.43 -4.86
CA GLN A 51 6.62 -9.71 -5.55
C GLN A 51 7.65 -9.93 -6.67
N PRO A 52 7.89 -8.98 -7.59
CA PRO A 52 8.88 -9.17 -8.65
C PRO A 52 10.31 -9.31 -8.13
N LEU A 53 10.66 -8.54 -7.09
CA LEU A 53 11.98 -8.61 -6.46
C LEU A 53 12.15 -9.94 -5.72
N LEU A 54 11.10 -10.40 -5.03
CA LEU A 54 11.11 -11.70 -4.35
C LEU A 54 11.38 -12.83 -5.33
N GLY A 55 10.68 -12.88 -6.47
CA GLY A 55 10.94 -13.90 -7.50
C GLY A 55 12.37 -13.87 -8.04
N TRP A 56 12.93 -12.67 -8.26
CA TRP A 56 14.33 -12.54 -8.65
C TRP A 56 15.29 -13.05 -7.57
N LEU A 57 15.04 -12.73 -6.30
CA LEU A 57 15.87 -13.19 -5.18
C LEU A 57 15.80 -14.71 -5.00
N GLU A 58 14.62 -15.32 -5.16
CA GLU A 58 14.44 -16.77 -5.11
C GLU A 58 15.32 -17.48 -6.14
N ASP A 59 15.36 -16.98 -7.38
CA ASP A 59 16.21 -17.55 -8.42
C ASP A 59 17.70 -17.37 -8.13
N ARG A 60 18.10 -16.21 -7.61
CA ARG A 60 19.49 -15.91 -7.27
C ARG A 60 20.01 -16.70 -6.06
N ASN A 61 19.12 -17.02 -5.13
CA ASN A 61 19.47 -17.72 -3.90
C ASN A 61 19.41 -19.25 -4.04
N ARG A 62 19.07 -19.79 -5.21
CA ARG A 62 19.10 -21.24 -5.45
C ARG A 62 20.50 -21.80 -5.17
N GLY A 63 20.57 -22.76 -4.24
CA GLY A 63 21.83 -23.40 -3.84
C GLY A 63 22.61 -22.65 -2.75
N HIS A 64 22.12 -21.51 -2.27
CA HIS A 64 22.67 -20.82 -1.12
C HIS A 64 21.91 -21.19 0.15
N GLN A 65 22.60 -21.28 1.29
CA GLN A 65 21.92 -21.26 2.59
C GLN A 65 21.49 -19.83 2.87
N CYS A 66 20.18 -19.62 2.99
CA CYS A 66 19.59 -18.34 3.36
C CYS A 66 19.12 -18.39 4.80
N GLY A 67 19.39 -17.33 5.55
CA GLY A 67 19.23 -17.28 7.00
C GLY A 67 20.56 -16.92 7.66
N TRP A 68 20.54 -16.79 8.98
CA TRP A 68 21.72 -16.55 9.81
C TRP A 68 21.89 -17.69 10.79
#